data_AF-A0A5D9CFW6-F1
#
_entry.id   AF-A0A5D9CFW6-F1
#
_cell.length_a   1.000
_cell.length_b   1.000
_cell.length_c   1.000
_cell.angle_alpha   90.00
_cell.angle_beta   90.00
_cell.angle_gamma   90.00
#
_symmetry.space_group_name_H-M   'P 1'
#
loop_
_entity.id
_entity.type
_entity.pdbx_description
1 polymer ?
#
loop_
_entity_poly.entity_id
_entity_poly.type
_entity_poly.pdbx_seq_one_letter_code
_entity_poly.pdbx_strand_id
1 'polypeptide(L)'
;MMMAARERIEGVRRGNVDSGRMLAQLKRLFHAAGLRYADVAKEIGVSEKTMKRYMSGRGLTVAALERICAVVDTDLLELAELAVDAEAVASSFLTSAQESALAENQVMGLTFYLLSKGWSVDRIGHNLQLSESEMTFLLTKLDKIGVIALYPANRVKLRASLRPFAQLNEQMVRSVQERWRKLFADMDFTDPHTICRSGLTRLSEESFAKADELFNHFMAQLFALGDKDRNLPHEKVSWYATGAVMRSDDIVGRIHDVGSFPPMLDGAFLRR
;
A
#
# COMPACT_ATOMS: atom_id res chain seq x y z
N MET A 1 19.36 1.55 20.57
CA MET A 1 19.20 2.59 19.53
C MET A 1 17.82 2.49 18.82
N MET A 2 16.75 2.15 19.56
CA MET A 2 15.36 2.01 19.08
C MET A 2 14.44 3.14 19.60
N MET A 3 14.97 4.14 20.31
CA MET A 3 14.18 5.23 20.89
C MET A 3 14.08 6.48 19.99
N ALA A 4 14.95 6.65 19.00
CA ALA A 4 14.96 7.87 18.16
C ALA A 4 14.00 7.82 16.96
N ALA A 5 13.41 6.66 16.65
CA ALA A 5 12.48 6.50 15.52
C ALA A 5 11.01 6.79 15.89
N ARG A 6 10.73 7.17 17.14
CA ARG A 6 9.36 7.29 17.66
C ARG A 6 8.69 8.65 17.40
N GLU A 7 9.42 9.65 16.92
CA GLU A 7 8.90 11.04 16.85
C GLU A 7 8.98 11.71 15.46
N ARG A 8 9.20 10.97 14.36
CA ARG A 8 9.30 11.58 13.01
C ARG A 8 8.53 10.86 11.90
N ILE A 9 7.36 10.30 12.20
CA ILE A 9 6.45 9.77 11.18
C ILE A 9 5.06 10.40 11.38
N GLU A 10 4.96 11.72 11.21
CA GLU A 10 3.67 12.40 10.98
C GLU A 10 3.41 12.71 9.50
N GLY A 11 4.32 12.37 8.60
CA GLY A 11 4.11 12.49 7.16
C GLY A 11 3.56 11.19 6.56
N VAL A 12 2.47 11.31 5.80
CA VAL A 12 1.85 10.28 4.94
C VAL A 12 0.76 9.42 5.61
N ARG A 13 -0.31 10.07 6.08
CA ARG A 13 -1.66 9.49 5.99
C ARG A 13 -2.23 9.80 4.60
N ARG A 14 -1.97 8.93 3.61
CA ARG A 14 -2.78 8.88 2.38
C ARG A 14 -3.57 7.58 2.40
N GLY A 15 -4.67 7.59 3.15
CA GLY A 15 -5.72 6.59 2.97
C GLY A 15 -6.30 6.75 1.57
N ASN A 16 -6.51 5.65 0.86
CA ASN A 16 -7.15 5.72 -0.45
C ASN A 16 -8.62 6.20 -0.25
N VAL A 17 -8.95 7.36 -0.82
CA VAL A 17 -10.28 7.96 -0.76
C VAL A 17 -11.06 7.48 -1.99
N ASP A 18 -11.96 6.52 -1.79
CA ASP A 18 -12.92 6.12 -2.81
C ASP A 18 -14.12 7.08 -2.80
N SER A 19 -14.67 7.41 -3.97
CA SER A 19 -15.86 8.25 -4.15
C SER A 19 -17.05 7.77 -3.31
N GLY A 20 -17.17 6.45 -3.08
CA GLY A 20 -18.19 5.90 -2.19
C GLY A 20 -18.06 6.35 -0.72
N ARG A 21 -16.83 6.58 -0.24
CA ARG A 21 -16.54 7.00 1.15
C ARG A 21 -16.84 8.48 1.34
N MET A 22 -16.49 9.31 0.36
CA MET A 22 -16.87 10.73 0.34
C MET A 22 -18.39 10.90 0.37
N LEU A 23 -19.12 10.09 -0.40
CA LEU A 23 -20.59 10.09 -0.37
C LEU A 23 -21.17 9.62 0.98
N ALA A 24 -20.53 8.66 1.64
CA ALA A 24 -20.93 8.23 2.97
C ALA A 24 -20.74 9.35 4.01
N GLN A 25 -19.63 10.10 3.93
CA GLN A 25 -19.40 11.23 4.82
C GLN A 25 -20.37 12.38 4.60
N LEU A 26 -20.66 12.73 3.33
CA LEU A 26 -21.67 13.74 3.03
C LEU A 26 -23.02 13.41 3.67
N LYS A 27 -23.44 12.14 3.65
CA LYS A 27 -24.69 11.72 4.29
C LYS A 27 -24.66 11.94 5.81
N ARG A 28 -23.51 11.77 6.46
CA ARG A 28 -23.36 12.03 7.90
C ARG A 28 -23.35 13.51 8.20
N LEU A 29 -22.67 14.31 7.39
CA LEU A 29 -22.67 15.77 7.52
C LEU A 29 -24.09 16.32 7.37
N PHE A 30 -24.87 15.81 6.40
CA PHE A 30 -26.28 16.18 6.27
C PHE A 30 -27.07 15.84 7.53
N HIS A 31 -26.88 14.63 8.07
CA HIS A 31 -27.57 14.20 9.28
C HIS A 31 -27.19 15.05 10.50
N ALA A 32 -25.90 15.34 10.69
CA ALA A 32 -25.39 16.17 11.78
C ALA A 32 -25.90 17.62 11.69
N ALA A 33 -26.04 18.16 10.48
CA ALA A 33 -26.63 19.47 10.21
C ALA A 33 -28.17 19.47 10.24
N GLY A 34 -28.82 18.32 10.46
CA GLY A 34 -30.28 18.20 10.46
C GLY A 34 -30.94 18.38 9.08
N LEU A 35 -30.17 18.29 8.01
CA LEU A 35 -30.61 18.53 6.64
C LEU A 35 -31.15 17.25 5.99
N ARG A 36 -32.27 17.37 5.28
CA ARG A 36 -32.81 16.31 4.41
C ARG A 36 -32.31 16.53 2.98
N TYR A 37 -32.39 15.48 2.16
CA TYR A 37 -32.05 15.60 0.73
C TYR A 37 -32.86 16.66 -0.01
N ALA A 38 -34.10 16.92 0.39
CA ALA A 38 -34.93 17.97 -0.19
C ALA A 38 -34.36 19.38 0.09
N ASP A 39 -33.80 19.59 1.28
CA ASP A 39 -33.25 20.87 1.71
C ASP A 39 -31.97 21.20 0.92
N VAL A 40 -31.04 20.25 0.87
CA VAL A 40 -29.80 20.40 0.09
C VAL A 40 -30.09 20.52 -1.41
N ALA A 41 -31.08 19.77 -1.92
CA ALA A 41 -31.47 19.84 -3.33
C ALA A 41 -31.99 21.24 -3.72
N LYS A 42 -32.80 21.85 -2.83
CA LYS A 42 -33.32 23.19 -3.02
C LYS A 42 -32.20 24.23 -3.06
N GLU A 43 -31.25 24.15 -2.13
CA GLU A 43 -30.12 25.08 -2.05
C GLU A 43 -29.22 25.06 -3.30
N ILE A 44 -28.99 23.89 -3.89
CA ILE A 44 -28.14 23.78 -5.09
C ILE A 44 -28.91 23.82 -6.41
N GLY A 45 -30.23 24.05 -6.37
CA GLY A 45 -31.09 24.22 -7.54
C GLY A 45 -31.38 22.95 -8.33
N VAL A 46 -31.53 21.79 -7.67
CA VAL A 46 -31.87 20.50 -8.32
C VAL A 46 -33.12 19.86 -7.72
N SER A 47 -33.71 18.89 -8.43
CA SER A 47 -34.81 18.09 -7.87
C SER A 47 -34.31 17.12 -6.79
N GLU A 48 -35.15 16.78 -5.81
CA GLU A 48 -34.84 15.75 -4.80
C GLU A 48 -34.49 14.40 -5.44
N LYS A 49 -35.13 14.06 -6.57
CA LYS A 49 -34.83 12.85 -7.36
C LYS A 49 -33.40 12.88 -7.90
N THR A 50 -32.93 14.04 -8.36
CA THR A 50 -31.54 14.24 -8.79
C THR A 50 -30.58 14.12 -7.62
N MET A 51 -30.91 14.69 -6.45
CA MET A 51 -30.10 14.56 -5.24
C MET A 51 -29.94 13.09 -4.79
N LYS A 52 -31.04 12.32 -4.76
CA LYS A 52 -30.99 10.88 -4.47
C LYS A 52 -30.13 10.12 -5.48
N ARG A 53 -30.18 10.50 -6.76
CA ARG A 53 -29.32 9.93 -7.82
C ARG A 53 -27.84 10.22 -7.54
N TYR A 54 -27.50 11.47 -7.20
CA TYR A 54 -26.14 11.87 -6.81
C TYR A 54 -25.62 11.08 -5.60
N MET A 55 -26.43 10.99 -4.54
CA MET A 55 -26.10 10.25 -3.31
C MET A 55 -26.03 8.72 -3.49
N SER A 56 -26.41 8.21 -4.67
CA SER A 56 -26.20 6.81 -5.11
C SER A 56 -24.96 6.62 -5.98
N GLY A 57 -24.15 7.66 -6.17
CA GLY A 57 -22.93 7.62 -6.98
C GLY A 57 -23.16 7.73 -8.49
N ARG A 58 -24.34 8.18 -8.94
CA ARG A 58 -24.69 8.23 -10.37
C ARG A 58 -24.85 9.67 -10.87
N GLY A 59 -24.06 10.02 -11.90
CA GLY A 59 -24.17 11.31 -12.60
C GLY A 59 -23.78 12.52 -11.76
N LEU A 60 -23.00 12.33 -10.69
CA LEU A 60 -22.48 13.42 -9.84
C LEU A 60 -21.18 13.95 -10.43
N THR A 61 -21.14 15.25 -10.74
CA THR A 61 -19.95 15.95 -11.23
C THR A 61 -19.18 16.60 -10.07
N VAL A 62 -17.90 16.89 -10.24
CA VAL A 62 -17.08 17.60 -9.23
C VAL A 62 -17.69 18.95 -8.86
N ALA A 63 -18.10 19.76 -9.85
CA ALA A 63 -18.77 21.04 -9.59
C ALA A 63 -20.13 20.94 -8.88
N ALA A 64 -20.79 19.77 -8.90
CA ALA A 64 -22.00 19.53 -8.13
C ALA A 64 -21.65 19.08 -6.70
N LEU A 65 -20.57 18.32 -6.55
CA LEU A 65 -20.01 17.92 -5.26
C LEU A 65 -19.53 19.14 -4.46
N GLU A 66 -18.82 20.08 -5.07
CA GLU A 66 -18.38 21.34 -4.43
C GLU A 66 -19.56 22.14 -3.87
N ARG A 67 -20.61 22.30 -4.69
CA ARG A 67 -21.84 22.99 -4.25
C ARG A 67 -22.54 22.26 -3.11
N ILE A 68 -22.48 20.93 -3.08
CA ILE A 68 -23.03 20.13 -1.99
C ILE A 68 -22.21 20.32 -0.70
N CYS A 69 -20.88 20.30 -0.78
CA CYS A 69 -20.00 20.52 0.37
C CYS A 69 -20.24 21.91 0.99
N ALA A 70 -20.39 22.94 0.16
CA ALA A 70 -20.65 24.30 0.62
C ALA A 70 -21.94 24.44 1.46
N VAL A 71 -22.97 23.62 1.21
CA VAL A 71 -24.22 23.63 2.00
C VAL A 71 -24.01 23.13 3.44
N VAL A 72 -22.98 22.32 3.67
CA VAL A 72 -22.61 21.80 5.00
C VAL A 72 -21.33 22.41 5.55
N ASP A 73 -20.95 23.58 5.05
CA ASP A 73 -19.77 24.33 5.52
C ASP A 73 -18.49 23.49 5.53
N THR A 74 -18.21 22.85 4.40
CA THR A 74 -17.05 21.99 4.17
C THR A 74 -16.56 22.19 2.74
N ASP A 75 -15.27 21.94 2.50
CA ASP A 75 -14.71 21.88 1.14
C ASP A 75 -14.38 20.43 0.68
N LEU A 76 -13.89 20.28 -0.56
CA LEU A 76 -13.55 18.96 -1.10
C LEU A 76 -12.36 18.30 -0.39
N LEU A 77 -11.40 19.10 0.07
CA LEU A 77 -10.20 18.61 0.75
C LEU A 77 -10.56 18.13 2.15
N GLU A 78 -11.30 18.93 2.91
CA GLU A 78 -11.85 18.58 4.21
C GLU A 78 -12.78 17.37 4.11
N LEU A 79 -13.64 17.30 3.08
CA LEU A 79 -14.46 16.12 2.86
C LEU A 79 -13.61 14.86 2.59
N ALA A 80 -12.51 15.00 1.84
CA ALA A 80 -11.60 13.89 1.58
C ALA A 80 -10.89 13.45 2.88
N GLU A 81 -10.46 14.38 3.72
CA GLU A 81 -9.86 14.11 5.04
C GLU A 81 -10.86 13.47 6.00
N LEU A 82 -12.09 13.99 6.09
CA LEU A 82 -13.17 13.38 6.88
C LEU A 82 -13.58 12.01 6.34
N ALA A 83 -13.43 11.78 5.02
CA ALA A 83 -13.64 10.47 4.39
C ALA A 83 -12.53 9.47 4.69
N VAL A 84 -11.34 9.96 5.06
CA VAL A 84 -10.31 9.12 5.70
C VAL A 84 -10.74 8.74 7.12
N ASP A 85 -11.46 9.63 7.84
CA ASP A 85 -11.62 9.54 9.30
C ASP A 85 -13.01 9.21 9.88
N ALA A 86 -13.96 8.70 9.11
CA ALA A 86 -15.17 8.13 9.69
C ALA A 86 -15.52 6.76 9.08
N GLU A 87 -15.60 5.72 9.92
CA GLU A 87 -15.82 4.29 9.61
C GLU A 87 -14.67 3.49 8.96
N ALA A 88 -13.53 4.09 8.62
CA ALA A 88 -12.32 3.33 8.21
C ALA A 88 -11.72 2.44 9.31
N VAL A 89 -12.05 2.71 10.57
CA VAL A 89 -11.65 1.91 11.74
C VAL A 89 -12.44 0.59 11.85
N ALA A 90 -13.40 0.33 10.94
CA ALA A 90 -14.02 -0.98 10.77
C ALA A 90 -13.28 -1.91 9.78
N SER A 91 -12.06 -1.57 9.37
CA SER A 91 -11.02 -2.59 9.15
C SER A 91 -9.99 -2.42 10.25
N SER A 92 -10.05 -3.26 11.29
CA SER A 92 -8.99 -3.31 12.28
C SER A 92 -7.67 -3.59 11.54
N PHE A 93 -6.60 -2.85 11.83
CA PHE A 93 -5.28 -3.30 11.38
C PHE A 93 -5.08 -4.75 11.82
N LEU A 94 -4.27 -5.51 11.06
CA LEU A 94 -3.90 -6.87 11.46
C LEU A 94 -3.47 -6.87 12.92
N THR A 95 -3.98 -7.81 13.72
CA THR A 95 -3.48 -8.04 15.08
C THR A 95 -2.11 -8.69 15.03
N SER A 96 -1.35 -8.64 16.14
CA SER A 96 0.00 -9.23 16.13
C SER A 96 -0.06 -10.74 15.90
N ALA A 97 -1.09 -11.42 16.40
CA ALA A 97 -1.32 -12.83 16.11
C ALA A 97 -1.58 -13.10 14.61
N GLN A 98 -2.37 -12.24 13.95
CA GLN A 98 -2.62 -12.36 12.52
C GLN A 98 -1.35 -12.10 11.70
N GLU A 99 -0.56 -11.09 12.05
CA GLU A 99 0.74 -10.83 11.42
C GLU A 99 1.68 -12.03 11.55
N SER A 100 1.78 -12.63 12.73
CA SER A 100 2.58 -13.84 12.96
C SER A 100 2.11 -15.02 12.11
N ALA A 101 0.80 -15.27 12.06
CA ALA A 101 0.23 -16.33 11.22
C ALA A 101 0.51 -16.12 9.73
N LEU A 102 0.42 -14.88 9.23
CA LEU A 102 0.78 -14.54 7.85
C LEU A 102 2.30 -14.65 7.61
N ALA A 103 3.13 -14.38 8.62
CA ALA A 103 4.58 -14.47 8.53
C ALA A 103 5.09 -15.92 8.46
N GLU A 104 4.34 -16.88 8.99
CA GLU A 104 4.68 -18.31 9.00
C GLU A 104 4.44 -19.00 7.65
N ASN A 105 3.49 -18.50 6.84
CA ASN A 105 3.19 -19.05 5.52
C ASN A 105 3.30 -17.96 4.44
N GLN A 106 4.38 -18.02 3.65
CA GLN A 106 4.68 -17.02 2.64
C GLN A 106 3.58 -16.86 1.58
N VAL A 107 3.02 -17.98 1.10
CA VAL A 107 1.98 -17.94 0.06
C VAL A 107 0.71 -17.30 0.63
N MET A 108 0.38 -17.59 1.89
CA MET A 108 -0.75 -16.98 2.60
C MET A 108 -0.55 -15.47 2.81
N GLY A 109 0.64 -15.06 3.27
CA GLY A 109 1.01 -13.65 3.44
C GLY A 109 0.95 -12.86 2.13
N LEU A 110 1.51 -13.41 1.05
CA LEU A 110 1.48 -12.80 -0.29
C LEU A 110 0.06 -12.73 -0.84
N THR A 111 -0.74 -13.79 -0.66
CA THR A 111 -2.15 -13.81 -1.06
C THR A 111 -2.92 -12.69 -0.36
N PHE A 112 -2.77 -12.54 0.95
CA PHE A 112 -3.41 -11.45 1.70
C PHE A 112 -2.95 -10.07 1.22
N TYR A 113 -1.66 -9.90 0.98
CA TYR A 113 -1.10 -8.66 0.42
C TYR A 113 -1.75 -8.32 -0.93
N LEU A 114 -1.83 -9.27 -1.88
CA LEU A 114 -2.41 -9.03 -3.20
C LEU A 114 -3.91 -8.74 -3.13
N LEU A 115 -4.64 -9.43 -2.25
CA LEU A 115 -6.05 -9.11 -1.96
C LEU A 115 -6.19 -7.68 -1.41
N SER A 116 -5.30 -7.27 -0.49
CA SER A 116 -5.26 -5.88 0.04
C SER A 116 -4.97 -4.83 -1.03
N LYS A 117 -4.28 -5.23 -2.11
CA LYS A 117 -4.04 -4.44 -3.31
C LYS A 117 -5.15 -4.57 -4.35
N GLY A 118 -6.28 -5.19 -4.03
CA GLY A 118 -7.46 -5.29 -4.89
C GLY A 118 -7.33 -6.29 -6.05
N TRP A 119 -6.39 -7.24 -5.98
CA TRP A 119 -6.32 -8.33 -6.95
C TRP A 119 -7.50 -9.29 -6.75
N SER A 120 -8.06 -9.80 -7.85
CA SER A 120 -9.08 -10.85 -7.80
C SER A 120 -8.49 -12.21 -7.43
N VAL A 121 -9.26 -13.05 -6.76
CA VAL A 121 -8.87 -14.42 -6.38
C VAL A 121 -8.34 -15.23 -7.56
N ASP A 122 -9.06 -15.26 -8.68
CA ASP A 122 -8.67 -16.06 -9.85
C ASP A 122 -7.30 -15.65 -10.40
N ARG A 123 -7.07 -14.34 -10.47
CA ARG A 123 -5.79 -13.78 -10.90
C ARG A 123 -4.66 -14.14 -9.93
N ILE A 124 -4.90 -14.09 -8.62
CA ILE A 124 -3.90 -14.51 -7.63
C ILE A 124 -3.58 -15.98 -7.82
N GLY A 125 -4.60 -16.84 -7.94
CA GLY A 125 -4.42 -18.27 -8.20
C GLY A 125 -3.57 -18.53 -9.44
N HIS A 126 -3.89 -17.86 -10.54
CA HIS A 126 -3.12 -17.96 -11.79
C HIS A 126 -1.67 -17.48 -11.64
N ASN A 127 -1.44 -16.33 -11.00
CA ASN A 127 -0.10 -15.75 -10.85
C ASN A 127 0.79 -16.53 -9.89
N LEU A 128 0.19 -17.17 -8.89
CA LEU A 128 0.89 -18.02 -7.92
C LEU A 128 0.92 -19.49 -8.34
N GLN A 129 0.40 -19.83 -9.54
CA GLN A 129 0.33 -21.19 -10.08
C GLN A 129 -0.36 -22.18 -9.12
N LEU A 130 -1.43 -21.72 -8.46
CA LEU A 130 -2.21 -22.51 -7.52
C LEU A 130 -3.39 -23.17 -8.22
N SER A 131 -3.64 -24.44 -7.91
CA SER A 131 -4.90 -25.10 -8.25
C SER A 131 -6.08 -24.46 -7.53
N GLU A 132 -7.29 -24.69 -8.04
CA GLU A 132 -8.53 -24.21 -7.40
C GLU A 132 -8.67 -24.70 -5.96
N SER A 133 -8.28 -25.95 -5.70
CA SER A 133 -8.28 -26.55 -4.35
C SER A 133 -7.28 -25.88 -3.41
N GLU A 134 -6.07 -25.57 -3.89
CA GLU A 134 -5.05 -24.89 -3.08
C GLU A 134 -5.48 -23.46 -2.77
N MET A 135 -6.06 -22.75 -3.75
CA MET A 135 -6.56 -21.40 -3.56
C MET A 135 -7.71 -21.38 -2.55
N THR A 136 -8.68 -22.29 -2.68
CA THR A 136 -9.81 -22.41 -1.74
C THR A 136 -9.33 -22.74 -0.33
N PHE A 137 -8.33 -23.62 -0.20
CA PHE A 137 -7.71 -23.96 1.08
C PHE A 137 -7.00 -22.75 1.72
N LEU A 138 -6.25 -21.98 0.94
CA LEU A 138 -5.60 -20.74 1.40
C LEU A 138 -6.61 -19.70 1.85
N LEU A 139 -7.69 -19.48 1.08
CA LEU A 139 -8.77 -18.57 1.44
C LEU A 139 -9.46 -18.99 2.74
N THR A 140 -9.69 -20.30 2.93
CA THR A 140 -10.25 -20.83 4.17
C THR A 140 -9.35 -20.56 5.37
N LYS A 141 -8.03 -20.67 5.21
CA LYS A 141 -7.07 -20.32 6.28
C LYS A 141 -7.10 -18.83 6.60
N LEU A 142 -7.17 -17.97 5.58
CA LEU A 142 -7.26 -16.51 5.75
C LEU A 142 -8.55 -16.10 6.46
N ASP A 143 -9.68 -16.74 6.13
CA ASP A 143 -10.96 -16.52 6.81
C ASP A 143 -10.90 -17.00 8.28
N LYS A 144 -10.28 -18.17 8.53
CA LYS A 144 -10.11 -18.72 9.89
C LYS A 144 -9.30 -17.80 10.81
N ILE A 145 -8.27 -17.13 10.32
CA ILE A 145 -7.52 -16.14 11.11
C ILE A 145 -8.21 -14.76 11.17
N GLY A 146 -9.35 -14.60 10.49
CA GLY A 146 -10.19 -13.42 10.55
C GLY A 146 -9.70 -12.21 9.76
N VAL A 147 -8.77 -12.39 8.82
CA VAL A 147 -8.25 -11.27 8.01
C VAL A 147 -9.09 -11.01 6.75
N ILE A 148 -9.89 -11.99 6.32
CA ILE A 148 -10.92 -11.86 5.29
C ILE A 148 -12.24 -12.48 5.78
N ALA A 149 -13.33 -12.18 5.06
CA ALA A 149 -14.57 -12.94 5.04
C ALA A 149 -14.64 -13.71 3.73
N LEU A 150 -14.80 -15.03 3.77
CA LEU A 150 -15.00 -15.88 2.59
C LEU A 150 -16.49 -16.15 2.35
N TYR A 151 -16.91 -16.05 1.09
CA TYR A 151 -18.28 -16.29 0.61
C TYR A 151 -18.29 -17.33 -0.52
N PRO A 152 -19.48 -17.88 -0.87
CA PRO A 152 -19.59 -18.82 -1.99
C PRO A 152 -19.00 -18.28 -3.30
N ALA A 153 -18.49 -19.21 -4.12
CA ALA A 153 -17.73 -18.94 -5.34
C ALA A 153 -16.46 -18.11 -5.09
N ASN A 154 -15.78 -18.37 -3.97
CA ASN A 154 -14.52 -17.73 -3.58
C ASN A 154 -14.55 -16.18 -3.58
N ARG A 155 -15.73 -15.59 -3.35
CA ARG A 155 -15.84 -14.14 -3.15
C ARG A 155 -15.29 -13.79 -1.77
N VAL A 156 -14.50 -12.72 -1.69
CA VAL A 156 -13.84 -12.33 -0.44
C VAL A 156 -14.08 -10.87 -0.10
N LYS A 157 -14.16 -10.57 1.19
CA LYS A 157 -14.15 -9.20 1.73
C LYS A 157 -13.03 -9.08 2.75
N LEU A 158 -12.16 -8.09 2.62
CA LEU A 158 -11.12 -7.83 3.63
C LEU A 158 -11.77 -7.42 4.96
N ARG A 159 -11.28 -7.98 6.06
CA ARG A 159 -11.66 -7.61 7.43
C ARG A 159 -10.58 -6.82 8.15
N ALA A 160 -9.35 -6.91 7.66
CA ALA A 160 -8.21 -6.21 8.22
C ALA A 160 -7.37 -5.53 7.14
N SER A 161 -6.64 -4.50 7.56
CA SER A 161 -5.65 -3.80 6.73
C SER A 161 -4.23 -4.09 7.23
N LEU A 162 -3.26 -4.10 6.31
CA LEU A 162 -1.84 -4.16 6.67
C LEU A 162 -1.46 -2.95 7.53
N ARG A 163 -0.64 -3.16 8.56
CA ARG A 163 -0.04 -2.04 9.30
C ARG A 163 1.07 -1.37 8.49
N PRO A 164 1.35 -0.09 8.75
CA PRO A 164 2.61 0.53 8.33
C PRO A 164 3.80 -0.33 8.79
N PHE A 165 4.87 -0.38 7.97
CA PHE A 165 6.04 -1.22 8.26
C PHE A 165 6.63 -0.98 9.65
N ALA A 166 6.68 0.28 10.10
CA ALA A 166 7.17 0.68 11.41
C ALA A 166 6.34 0.15 12.61
N GLN A 167 5.13 -0.36 12.35
CA GLN A 167 4.19 -0.84 13.37
C GLN A 167 3.95 -2.36 13.30
N LEU A 168 4.60 -3.06 12.35
CA LEU A 168 4.56 -4.51 12.26
C LEU A 168 5.22 -5.15 13.49
N ASN A 169 4.72 -6.31 13.91
CA ASN A 169 5.39 -7.07 14.96
C ASN A 169 6.78 -7.55 14.50
N GLU A 170 7.64 -7.84 15.48
CA GLU A 170 9.03 -8.22 15.21
C GLU A 170 9.17 -9.52 14.39
N GLN A 171 8.28 -10.50 14.59
CA GLN A 171 8.32 -11.76 13.85
C GLN A 171 8.07 -11.53 12.37
N MET A 172 7.07 -10.73 12.03
CA MET A 172 6.78 -10.34 10.64
C MET A 172 7.95 -9.55 10.04
N VAL A 173 8.50 -8.57 10.77
CA VAL A 173 9.67 -7.81 10.30
C VAL A 173 10.85 -8.73 10.03
N ARG A 174 11.23 -9.60 10.98
CA ARG A 174 12.33 -10.58 10.81
C ARG A 174 12.08 -11.49 9.61
N SER A 175 10.87 -12.02 9.51
CA SER A 175 10.45 -12.93 8.45
C SER A 175 10.51 -12.27 7.07
N VAL A 176 10.11 -11.01 6.93
CA VAL A 176 10.23 -10.24 5.68
C VAL A 176 11.69 -9.94 5.36
N GLN A 177 12.47 -9.47 6.34
CA GLN A 177 13.88 -9.11 6.16
C GLN A 177 14.74 -10.31 5.77
N GLU A 178 14.56 -11.47 6.41
CA GLU A 178 15.32 -12.68 6.08
C GLU A 178 15.05 -13.13 4.64
N ARG A 179 13.79 -13.04 4.18
CA ARG A 179 13.42 -13.39 2.81
C ARG A 179 14.03 -12.43 1.79
N TRP A 180 13.96 -11.12 2.04
CA TRP A 180 14.61 -10.14 1.16
C TRP A 180 16.11 -10.36 1.09
N ARG A 181 16.76 -10.64 2.22
CA ARG A 181 18.20 -10.94 2.25
C ARG A 181 18.55 -12.17 1.40
N LYS A 182 17.77 -13.24 1.51
CA LYS A 182 17.94 -14.46 0.69
C LYS A 182 17.73 -14.14 -0.80
N LEU A 183 16.63 -13.46 -1.13
CA LEU A 183 16.30 -13.08 -2.51
C LEU A 183 17.41 -12.27 -3.19
N PHE A 184 17.99 -11.29 -2.49
CA PHE A 184 19.10 -10.50 -3.04
C PHE A 184 20.42 -11.27 -3.09
N ALA A 185 20.65 -12.21 -2.17
CA ALA A 185 21.86 -13.04 -2.18
C ALA A 185 21.88 -14.03 -3.36
N ASP A 186 20.71 -14.52 -3.77
CA ASP A 186 20.56 -15.47 -4.88
C ASP A 186 20.45 -14.79 -6.26
N MET A 187 20.45 -13.46 -6.32
CA MET A 187 20.27 -12.70 -7.57
C MET A 187 21.57 -12.62 -8.38
N ASP A 188 21.48 -12.91 -9.68
CA ASP A 188 22.60 -12.71 -10.60
C ASP A 188 22.69 -11.24 -11.03
N PHE A 189 23.63 -10.51 -10.42
CA PHE A 189 23.93 -9.11 -10.75
C PHE A 189 24.68 -8.94 -12.08
N THR A 190 25.09 -10.03 -12.74
CA THR A 190 25.81 -10.00 -14.03
C THR A 190 24.89 -10.19 -15.24
N ASP A 191 23.63 -10.60 -15.02
CA ASP A 191 22.62 -10.71 -16.07
C ASP A 191 22.38 -9.32 -16.72
N PRO A 192 22.46 -9.19 -18.07
CA PRO A 192 22.21 -7.92 -18.77
C PRO A 192 20.82 -7.32 -18.55
N HIS A 193 19.83 -8.13 -18.16
CA HIS A 193 18.48 -7.68 -17.83
C HIS A 193 18.32 -7.28 -16.35
N THR A 194 19.32 -7.55 -15.50
CA THR A 194 19.33 -7.09 -14.11
C THR A 194 19.75 -5.63 -14.02
N ILE A 195 18.87 -4.78 -13.49
CA ILE A 195 19.21 -3.39 -13.20
C ILE A 195 19.95 -3.34 -11.86
N CYS A 196 21.28 -3.51 -11.91
CA CYS A 196 22.14 -3.31 -10.75
C CYS A 196 22.65 -1.87 -10.69
N ARG A 197 22.47 -1.20 -9.54
CA ARG A 197 22.96 0.15 -9.28
C ARG A 197 23.60 0.16 -7.90
N SER A 198 24.93 0.18 -7.86
CA SER A 198 25.72 0.19 -6.63
C SER A 198 26.66 1.38 -6.61
N GLY A 199 26.89 1.94 -5.43
CA GLY A 199 27.82 3.05 -5.26
C GLY A 199 28.04 3.34 -3.78
N LEU A 200 29.03 4.19 -3.52
CA LEU A 200 29.37 4.66 -2.18
C LEU A 200 29.32 6.18 -2.18
N THR A 201 28.77 6.74 -1.11
CA THR A 201 28.65 8.19 -0.95
C THR A 201 28.83 8.55 0.51
N ARG A 202 29.45 9.70 0.76
CA ARG A 202 29.62 10.26 2.10
C ARG A 202 28.53 11.28 2.33
N LEU A 203 27.68 11.04 3.32
CA LEU A 203 26.53 11.89 3.62
C LEU A 203 26.61 12.45 5.05
N SER A 204 26.10 13.66 5.23
CA SER A 204 25.72 14.16 6.56
C SER A 204 24.43 13.47 7.04
N GLU A 205 24.10 13.58 8.33
CA GLU A 205 22.83 13.08 8.86
C GLU A 205 21.61 13.69 8.14
N GLU A 206 21.67 14.99 7.83
CA GLU A 206 20.61 15.67 7.07
C GLU A 206 20.46 15.11 5.65
N SER A 207 21.59 14.85 4.97
CA SER A 207 21.56 14.27 3.62
C SER A 207 21.13 12.81 3.62
N PHE A 208 21.46 12.06 4.67
CA PHE A 208 20.99 10.70 4.88
C PHE A 208 19.45 10.65 5.02
N ALA A 209 18.87 11.58 5.80
CA ALA A 209 17.41 11.71 5.90
C ALA A 209 16.75 12.03 4.56
N LYS A 210 17.33 12.96 3.78
CA LYS A 210 16.84 13.27 2.42
C LYS A 210 16.94 12.06 1.48
N ALA A 211 17.99 11.26 1.59
CA ALA A 211 18.14 10.06 0.77
C ALA A 211 17.10 8.96 1.13
N ASP A 212 16.68 8.84 2.39
CA ASP A 212 15.56 7.98 2.79
C ASP A 212 14.24 8.43 2.15
N GLU A 213 13.95 9.74 2.13
CA GLU A 213 12.78 10.30 1.44
C GLU A 213 12.80 10.00 -0.08
N LEU A 214 13.97 10.12 -0.71
CA LEU A 214 14.15 9.77 -2.12
C LEU A 214 13.88 8.29 -2.40
N PHE A 215 14.35 7.38 -1.54
CA PHE A 215 14.04 5.95 -1.67
C PHE A 215 12.55 5.68 -1.52
N ASN A 216 11.89 6.29 -0.54
CA ASN A 216 10.45 6.16 -0.35
C ASN A 216 9.68 6.66 -1.57
N HIS A 217 10.06 7.81 -2.14
CA HIS A 217 9.46 8.35 -3.36
C HIS A 217 9.63 7.41 -4.56
N PHE A 218 10.86 6.92 -4.79
CA PHE A 218 11.17 5.98 -5.86
C PHE A 218 10.32 4.70 -5.75
N MET A 219 10.29 4.07 -4.57
CA MET A 219 9.49 2.85 -4.35
C MET A 219 8.00 3.09 -4.55
N ALA A 220 7.48 4.24 -4.11
CA ALA A 220 6.08 4.61 -4.32
C ALA A 220 5.73 4.74 -5.81
N GLN A 221 6.60 5.36 -6.61
CA GLN A 221 6.42 5.47 -8.06
C GLN A 221 6.45 4.09 -8.73
N LEU A 222 7.36 3.21 -8.32
CA LEU A 222 7.48 1.85 -8.86
C LEU A 222 6.24 1.00 -8.55
N PHE A 223 5.73 1.06 -7.32
CA PHE A 223 4.47 0.39 -6.98
C PHE A 223 3.27 0.96 -7.72
N ALA A 224 3.23 2.26 -7.98
CA ALA A 224 2.17 2.87 -8.79
C ALA A 224 2.20 2.39 -10.26
N LEU A 225 3.36 2.04 -10.81
CA LEU A 225 3.45 1.35 -12.11
C LEU A 225 2.86 -0.06 -12.03
N GLY A 226 3.21 -0.82 -10.99
CA GLY A 226 2.63 -2.15 -10.75
C GLY A 226 1.10 -2.12 -10.61
N ASP A 227 0.56 -1.09 -9.94
CA ASP A 227 -0.90 -0.91 -9.80
C ASP A 227 -1.59 -0.61 -11.16
N LYS A 228 -0.91 0.12 -12.07
CA LYS A 228 -1.42 0.35 -13.45
C LYS A 228 -1.40 -0.94 -14.28
N ASP A 229 -0.33 -1.72 -14.13
CA ASP A 229 -0.13 -2.97 -14.87
C ASP A 229 -0.92 -4.15 -14.28
N ARG A 230 -1.54 -3.94 -13.11
CA ARG A 230 -2.31 -4.94 -12.34
C ARG A 230 -3.37 -5.66 -13.13
N ASN A 231 -3.89 -5.11 -14.23
CA ASN A 231 -4.94 -5.77 -15.04
C ASN A 231 -4.43 -6.35 -16.36
N LEU A 232 -3.14 -6.20 -16.68
CA LEU A 232 -2.57 -6.74 -17.91
C LEU A 232 -2.55 -8.28 -17.90
N PRO A 233 -2.58 -8.94 -19.08
CA PRO A 233 -2.37 -10.38 -19.20
C PRO A 233 -1.02 -10.80 -18.63
N HIS A 234 -0.95 -12.00 -18.06
CA HIS A 234 0.25 -12.48 -17.36
C HIS A 234 1.47 -12.61 -18.28
N GLU A 235 1.27 -12.83 -19.58
CA GLU A 235 2.35 -12.91 -20.58
C GLU A 235 3.01 -11.55 -20.86
N LYS A 236 2.35 -10.45 -20.46
CA LYS A 236 2.84 -9.08 -20.67
C LYS A 236 3.49 -8.47 -19.42
N VAL A 237 3.52 -9.19 -18.32
CA VAL A 237 4.06 -8.71 -17.03
C VAL A 237 5.00 -9.73 -16.43
N SER A 238 5.89 -9.28 -15.57
CA SER A 238 6.82 -10.13 -14.83
C SER A 238 6.98 -9.61 -13.41
N TRP A 239 7.35 -10.48 -12.49
CA TRP A 239 7.67 -10.07 -11.12
C TRP A 239 9.06 -9.46 -11.08
N TYR A 240 9.15 -8.22 -10.61
CA TYR A 240 10.43 -7.53 -10.39
C TYR A 240 10.66 -7.34 -8.89
N ALA A 241 11.71 -7.95 -8.37
CA ALA A 241 12.17 -7.73 -7.01
C ALA A 241 13.00 -6.44 -6.98
N THR A 242 12.50 -5.40 -6.27
CA THR A 242 13.22 -4.13 -6.13
C THR A 242 13.33 -3.75 -4.65
N GLY A 243 14.50 -3.27 -4.26
CA GLY A 243 14.77 -2.74 -2.93
C GLY A 243 16.00 -1.84 -2.93
N ALA A 244 16.09 -0.97 -1.94
CA ALA A 244 17.24 -0.11 -1.70
C ALA A 244 17.66 -0.28 -0.23
N VAL A 245 18.97 -0.43 0.00
CA VAL A 245 19.54 -0.56 1.34
C VAL A 245 20.69 0.42 1.45
N MET A 246 20.66 1.25 2.49
CA MET A 246 21.72 2.21 2.79
C MET A 246 22.00 2.19 4.29
N ARG A 247 23.28 2.09 4.64
CA ARG A 247 23.75 2.06 6.02
C ARG A 247 25.09 2.77 6.09
N SER A 248 25.35 3.47 7.19
CA SER A 248 26.71 3.89 7.53
C SER A 248 27.59 2.64 7.73
N ASP A 249 28.79 2.67 7.16
CA ASP A 249 29.74 1.54 7.17
C ASP A 249 31.16 2.06 7.36
N ASP A 250 32.03 1.27 7.98
CA ASP A 250 33.45 1.59 8.14
C ASP A 250 34.24 1.22 6.88
N ILE A 251 34.08 2.06 5.87
CA ILE A 251 34.70 1.87 4.57
C ILE A 251 36.24 1.90 4.67
N VAL A 252 36.79 2.74 5.55
CA VAL A 252 38.24 2.88 5.72
C VAL A 252 38.81 1.58 6.29
N GLY A 253 38.19 1.03 7.33
CA GLY A 253 38.57 -0.26 7.89
C GLY A 253 38.53 -1.40 6.88
N ARG A 254 37.50 -1.45 6.02
CA ARG A 254 37.35 -2.48 4.97
C ARG A 254 38.39 -2.40 3.86
N ILE A 255 38.83 -1.19 3.48
CA ILE A 255 39.89 -1.02 2.46
C ILE A 255 41.22 -1.62 2.96
N HIS A 256 41.48 -1.53 4.25
CA HIS A 256 42.68 -2.11 4.86
C HIS A 256 42.59 -3.62 5.07
N ASP A 257 41.39 -4.21 4.98
CA ASP A 257 41.15 -5.65 5.02
C ASP A 257 41.09 -6.22 3.59
N VAL A 258 42.25 -6.71 3.12
CA VAL A 258 42.47 -7.13 1.72
C VAL A 258 41.50 -8.26 1.34
N GLY A 259 40.56 -7.96 0.43
CA GLY A 259 39.61 -8.94 -0.14
C GLY A 259 38.14 -8.68 0.19
N SER A 260 37.83 -7.70 1.05
CA SER A 260 36.43 -7.42 1.47
C SER A 260 35.76 -6.28 0.70
N PHE A 261 36.51 -5.53 -0.10
CA PHE A 261 36.06 -4.27 -0.68
C PHE A 261 36.06 -4.28 -2.21
N PRO A 262 34.89 -4.07 -2.87
CA PRO A 262 34.85 -4.03 -4.34
C PRO A 262 35.63 -2.82 -4.86
N PRO A 263 36.36 -2.95 -5.98
CA PRO A 263 37.08 -1.83 -6.58
C PRO A 263 36.08 -0.72 -6.97
N MET A 264 36.32 0.49 -6.49
CA MET A 264 35.53 1.67 -6.90
C MET A 264 35.92 2.03 -8.34
N LEU A 265 35.06 1.70 -9.30
CA LEU A 265 35.14 2.28 -10.64
C LEU A 265 34.36 3.59 -10.61
N ASP A 266 35.05 4.70 -10.86
CA ASP A 266 34.43 6.02 -10.92
C ASP A 266 33.40 6.08 -12.05
N GLY A 267 32.29 6.77 -11.79
CA GLY A 267 31.24 7.20 -12.70
C GLY A 267 31.10 6.49 -14.04
N ALA A 268 30.41 5.35 -14.08
CA ALA A 268 29.47 5.04 -15.15
C ALA A 268 28.59 3.89 -14.67
N PHE A 269 27.30 4.16 -14.58
CA PHE A 269 26.25 3.16 -14.54
C PHE A 269 26.40 2.24 -15.75
N LEU A 270 27.19 1.18 -15.63
CA LEU A 270 27.35 0.20 -16.69
C LEU A 270 26.05 -0.61 -16.79
N ARG A 271 25.08 -0.06 -17.53
CA ARG A 271 24.35 -0.92 -18.46
C ARG A 271 25.42 -1.54 -19.36
N ARG A 272 25.54 -2.86 -19.33
CA ARG A 272 25.91 -3.55 -20.57
C ARG A 272 24.73 -3.43 -21.54
#